data_AF-A0A537NPW9-F1
#
_entry.id   AF-A0A537NPW9-F1
#
_cell.length_a   1.000
_cell.length_b   1.000
_cell.length_c   1.000
_cell.angle_alpha   90.00
_cell.angle_beta   90.00
_cell.angle_gamma   90.00
#
_symmetry.space_group_name_H-M   'P 1'
#
loop_
_entity.id
_entity.type
_entity.pdbx_description
1 polymer ?
#
loop_
_entity_poly.entity_id
_entity_poly.type
_entity_poly.pdbx_seq_one_letter_code
_entity_poly.pdbx_strand_id
1 'polypeptide(L)'
;AVALSSGPMLNGWYKGERTGSGTILWKARELLATGDIDYEGFVELVASSAPSTGFCNTMGTATSMNSLAEALGMTLPGNAAIPAPYRERGQIAYETGRRIVEMVAENLTPDKILTRKAFENAIAVNSAIGGSTNCPIHL
;
A
#
# COMPACT_ATOMS: atom_id res chain seq x y z
N ALA A 1 2.16 -14.99 -14.23
CA ALA A 1 1.19 -14.06 -13.58
C ALA A 1 1.94 -12.79 -13.18
N VAL A 2 1.27 -11.65 -13.18
CA VAL A 2 1.82 -10.36 -12.71
C VAL A 2 0.75 -9.68 -11.87
N ALA A 3 1.13 -9.10 -10.74
CA ALA A 3 0.22 -8.35 -9.88
C ALA A 3 0.22 -6.86 -10.28
N LEU A 4 -0.89 -6.20 -10.02
CA LEU A 4 -1.09 -4.77 -10.22
C LEU A 4 -1.67 -4.18 -8.95
N SER A 5 -0.96 -3.23 -8.34
CA SER A 5 -1.44 -2.53 -7.16
C SER A 5 -2.52 -1.52 -7.55
N SER A 6 -3.53 -1.33 -6.69
CA SER A 6 -4.50 -0.25 -6.86
C SER A 6 -3.91 1.12 -6.47
N GLY A 7 -3.04 1.15 -5.46
CA GLY A 7 -2.34 2.34 -4.97
C GLY A 7 -2.96 2.92 -3.68
N PRO A 8 -2.16 3.66 -2.89
CA PRO A 8 -2.66 4.32 -1.68
C PRO A 8 -3.57 5.50 -2.02
N MET A 9 -4.41 5.87 -1.06
CA MET A 9 -5.11 7.15 -1.04
C MET A 9 -4.11 8.32 -0.99
N LEU A 10 -4.58 9.52 -1.33
CA LEU A 10 -3.83 10.75 -1.12
C LEU A 10 -3.68 11.07 0.37
N ASN A 11 -2.82 12.04 0.69
CA ASN A 11 -2.66 12.53 2.06
C ASN A 11 -3.95 13.17 2.56
N GLY A 12 -4.44 12.72 3.72
CA GLY A 12 -5.51 13.38 4.46
C GLY A 12 -5.01 14.61 5.19
N TRP A 13 -5.90 15.58 5.40
CA TRP A 13 -5.59 16.81 6.11
C TRP A 13 -6.78 17.23 6.98
N TYR A 14 -6.51 17.65 8.20
CA TYR A 14 -7.49 18.19 9.13
C TYR A 14 -6.88 19.35 9.90
N LYS A 15 -7.48 20.54 9.79
CA LYS A 15 -7.03 21.78 10.47
C LYS A 15 -5.54 22.10 10.26
N GLY A 16 -5.02 21.83 9.05
CA GLY A 16 -3.61 22.07 8.69
C GLY A 16 -2.65 20.96 9.11
N GLU A 17 -3.13 19.94 9.81
CA GLU A 17 -2.34 18.76 10.20
C GLU A 17 -2.63 17.58 9.28
N ARG A 18 -1.63 16.72 9.08
CA ARG A 18 -1.76 15.54 8.22
C ARG A 18 -2.47 14.41 8.95
N THR A 19 -3.42 13.77 8.28
CA THR A 19 -4.15 12.62 8.82
C THR A 19 -3.89 11.37 7.98
N GLY A 20 -3.25 10.38 8.61
CA GLY A 20 -2.94 9.09 8.00
C GLY A 20 -4.01 8.05 8.31
N SER A 21 -4.48 7.33 7.30
CA SER A 21 -5.49 6.28 7.45
C SER A 21 -4.94 5.13 8.31
N GLY A 22 -5.73 4.70 9.30
CA GLY A 22 -5.30 3.75 10.33
C GLY A 22 -4.63 4.42 11.54
N THR A 23 -3.58 5.22 11.33
CA THR A 23 -2.88 5.89 12.45
C THR A 23 -3.75 6.95 13.13
N ILE A 24 -4.51 7.73 12.37
CA ILE A 24 -5.37 8.77 12.94
C ILE A 24 -6.47 8.19 13.82
N LEU A 25 -6.92 6.97 13.55
CA LEU A 25 -7.96 6.30 14.32
C LEU A 25 -7.52 6.08 15.77
N TRP A 26 -6.26 5.69 15.99
CA TRP A 26 -5.70 5.54 17.33
C TRP A 26 -5.68 6.87 18.07
N LYS A 27 -5.22 7.93 17.40
CA LYS A 27 -5.19 9.27 17.99
C LYS A 27 -6.57 9.81 18.32
N ALA A 28 -7.53 9.62 17.41
CA ALA A 28 -8.92 10.03 17.62
C ALA A 28 -9.55 9.29 18.81
N ARG A 29 -9.25 7.99 18.99
CA ARG A 29 -9.71 7.22 20.15
C ARG A 29 -9.14 7.75 21.48
N GLU A 30 -7.88 8.15 21.50
CA GLU A 30 -7.27 8.78 22.69
C GLU A 30 -8.01 10.08 23.06
N LEU A 31 -8.20 10.98 22.09
CA LEU A 31 -8.86 12.27 22.29
C LEU A 31 -10.33 12.12 22.71
N LEU A 32 -11.03 11.12 22.17
CA LEU A 32 -12.40 10.83 22.56
C LEU A 32 -12.46 10.30 24.01
N ALA A 33 -11.49 9.47 24.40
CA ALA A 33 -11.43 8.91 25.76
C ALA A 33 -11.07 9.97 26.82
N THR A 34 -10.28 10.98 26.46
CA THR A 34 -9.97 12.12 27.34
C THR A 34 -11.06 13.19 27.37
N GLY A 35 -12.03 13.13 26.43
CA GLY A 35 -13.09 14.12 26.29
C GLY A 35 -12.66 15.40 25.57
N ASP A 36 -11.49 15.39 24.91
CA ASP A 36 -10.99 16.52 24.13
C ASP A 36 -11.78 16.71 22.82
N ILE A 37 -12.40 15.63 22.33
CA ILE A 37 -13.36 15.64 21.21
C ILE A 37 -14.60 14.83 21.59
N ASP A 38 -15.73 15.18 20.98
CA ASP A 38 -16.94 14.38 21.04
C ASP A 38 -17.00 13.35 19.90
N TYR A 39 -18.09 12.60 19.82
CA TYR A 39 -18.25 11.56 18.80
C TYR A 39 -18.32 12.13 17.37
N GLU A 40 -18.93 13.32 17.20
CA GLU A 40 -18.97 13.98 15.89
C GLU A 40 -17.57 14.41 15.45
N GLY A 41 -16.79 15.01 16.35
CA GLY A 41 -15.39 15.35 16.11
C GLY A 41 -14.52 14.13 15.85
N PHE A 42 -14.79 13.01 16.52
CA PHE A 42 -14.13 11.73 16.24
C PHE A 42 -14.39 11.26 14.80
N VAL A 43 -15.65 11.28 14.36
CA VAL A 43 -16.04 10.87 13.00
C VAL A 43 -15.41 11.80 11.97
N GLU A 44 -15.45 13.11 12.19
CA GLU A 44 -14.86 14.11 11.29
C GLU A 44 -13.34 13.89 11.14
N LEU A 45 -12.64 13.70 12.26
CA LEU A 45 -11.19 13.48 12.27
C LEU A 45 -10.81 12.17 11.54
N VAL A 46 -11.53 11.07 11.79
CA VAL A 46 -11.26 9.79 11.12
C VAL A 46 -11.55 9.89 9.61
N ALA A 47 -12.67 10.50 9.24
CA ALA A 47 -13.07 10.68 7.84
C ALA A 47 -12.05 11.50 7.04
N SER A 48 -11.40 12.49 7.68
CA SER A 48 -10.36 13.30 7.04
C SER A 48 -9.18 12.49 6.48
N SER A 49 -8.95 11.28 6.99
CA SER A 49 -7.86 10.40 6.55
C SER A 49 -8.14 9.59 5.28
N ALA A 50 -9.37 9.67 4.74
CA ALA A 50 -9.79 8.97 3.52
C ALA A 50 -10.21 9.95 2.41
N PRO A 51 -9.29 10.78 1.87
CA PRO A 51 -9.64 11.87 0.96
C PRO A 51 -9.86 11.44 -0.51
N SER A 52 -9.56 10.19 -0.87
CA SER A 52 -9.61 9.72 -2.26
C SER A 52 -9.89 8.23 -2.34
N THR A 53 -10.02 7.71 -3.56
CA THR A 53 -9.91 6.26 -3.81
C THR A 53 -8.51 5.75 -3.45
N GLY A 54 -8.41 4.44 -3.15
CA GLY A 54 -7.15 3.76 -2.81
C GLY A 54 -7.21 3.04 -1.46
N PHE A 55 -6.14 2.35 -1.11
CA PHE A 55 -5.97 1.76 0.23
C PHE A 55 -5.31 2.73 1.23
N CYS A 56 -5.13 2.32 2.49
CA CYS A 56 -4.54 3.16 3.53
C CYS A 56 -3.21 3.81 3.10
N ASN A 57 -3.09 5.13 3.28
CA ASN A 57 -1.93 5.93 2.89
C ASN A 57 -0.76 5.92 3.90
N THR A 58 -0.84 5.04 4.91
CA THR A 58 0.22 4.80 5.89
C THR A 58 1.03 3.55 5.51
N MET A 59 2.15 3.29 6.19
CA MET A 59 2.89 2.02 6.06
C MET A 59 2.17 0.86 6.79
N GLY A 60 0.86 0.72 6.55
CA GLY A 60 0.06 -0.40 7.01
C GLY A 60 0.25 -1.63 6.12
N THR A 61 -0.56 -2.66 6.36
CA THR A 61 -0.46 -3.94 5.65
C THR A 61 -0.63 -3.81 4.14
N ALA A 62 -1.54 -2.95 3.65
CA ALA A 62 -1.74 -2.76 2.21
C ALA A 62 -0.47 -2.22 1.53
N THR A 63 0.07 -1.10 2.01
CA THR A 63 1.31 -0.52 1.46
C THR A 63 2.50 -1.46 1.59
N SER A 64 2.62 -2.16 2.72
CA SER A 64 3.68 -3.15 2.94
C SER A 64 3.58 -4.29 1.94
N MET A 65 2.43 -4.96 1.83
CA MET A 65 2.26 -6.11 0.93
C MET A 65 2.43 -5.74 -0.55
N ASN A 66 2.00 -4.55 -0.96
CA ASN A 66 2.25 -4.07 -2.33
C ASN A 66 3.75 -3.80 -2.58
N SER A 67 4.46 -3.26 -1.59
CA SER A 67 5.93 -3.10 -1.65
C SER A 67 6.64 -4.45 -1.71
N LEU A 68 6.15 -5.45 -0.98
CA LEU A 68 6.70 -6.81 -1.02
C LEU A 68 6.40 -7.52 -2.34
N ALA A 69 5.24 -7.29 -2.96
CA ALA A 69 4.96 -7.82 -4.29
C ALA A 69 5.95 -7.26 -5.34
N GLU A 70 6.37 -6.00 -5.21
CA GLU A 70 7.44 -5.42 -6.01
C GLU A 70 8.82 -6.01 -5.67
N ALA A 71 9.17 -6.13 -4.39
CA ALA A 71 10.44 -6.73 -3.95
C ALA A 71 10.60 -8.21 -4.35
N LEU A 72 9.50 -8.96 -4.39
CA LEU A 72 9.43 -10.33 -4.89
C LEU A 72 9.57 -10.42 -6.42
N GLY A 73 9.48 -9.30 -7.14
CA GLY A 73 9.52 -9.25 -8.60
C GLY A 73 8.18 -9.60 -9.28
N MET A 74 7.08 -9.59 -8.53
CA MET A 74 5.75 -9.96 -9.03
C MET A 74 4.94 -8.77 -9.59
N THR A 75 5.49 -7.56 -9.56
CA THR A 75 4.90 -6.35 -10.14
C THR A 75 5.96 -5.59 -10.95
N LEU A 76 5.55 -4.64 -11.79
CA LEU A 76 6.48 -3.76 -12.48
C LEU A 76 7.17 -2.79 -11.49
N PRO A 77 8.43 -2.38 -11.72
CA PRO A 77 9.10 -1.39 -10.88
C PRO A 77 8.30 -0.08 -10.75
N GLY A 78 8.24 0.48 -9.54
CA GLY A 78 7.47 1.66 -9.18
C GLY A 78 5.99 1.40 -8.88
N ASN A 79 5.50 0.17 -9.06
CA ASN A 79 4.08 -0.15 -8.91
C ASN A 79 3.55 0.03 -7.48
N ALA A 80 4.33 -0.21 -6.44
CA ALA A 80 3.82 -0.22 -5.07
C ALA A 80 3.36 1.17 -4.57
N ALA A 81 4.04 2.23 -5.00
CA ALA A 81 3.94 3.55 -4.37
C ALA A 81 3.08 4.57 -5.14
N ILE A 82 2.68 4.29 -6.39
CA ILE A 82 1.87 5.24 -7.18
C ILE A 82 0.47 5.38 -6.53
N PRO A 83 0.05 6.59 -6.10
CA PRO A 83 -1.28 6.81 -5.55
C PRO A 83 -2.39 6.42 -6.52
N ALA A 84 -3.49 5.88 -6.00
CA ALA A 84 -4.58 5.38 -6.85
C ALA A 84 -5.16 6.42 -7.82
N PRO A 85 -5.33 7.71 -7.44
CA PRO A 85 -5.89 8.71 -8.35
C PRO A 85 -4.91 9.26 -9.40
N TYR A 86 -3.62 8.90 -9.33
CA TYR A 86 -2.62 9.44 -10.24
C TYR A 86 -2.75 8.83 -11.64
N ARG A 87 -2.54 9.62 -12.70
CA ARG A 87 -2.58 9.10 -14.08
C ARG A 87 -1.54 8.01 -14.31
N GLU A 88 -0.43 8.06 -13.57
CA GLU A 88 0.64 7.06 -13.55
C GLU A 88 0.10 5.67 -13.19
N ARG A 89 -0.97 5.57 -12.39
CA ARG A 89 -1.63 4.30 -12.07
C ARG A 89 -2.26 3.67 -13.31
N GLY A 90 -2.90 4.49 -14.15
CA GLY A 90 -3.45 4.04 -15.43
C GLY A 90 -2.34 3.65 -16.42
N GLN A 91 -1.25 4.42 -16.45
CA GLN A 91 -0.09 4.14 -17.31
C GLN A 91 0.57 2.81 -16.95
N ILE A 92 0.87 2.57 -15.66
CA ILE A 92 1.48 1.30 -15.25
C ILE A 92 0.53 0.11 -15.38
N ALA A 93 -0.79 0.32 -15.26
CA ALA A 93 -1.78 -0.71 -15.55
C ALA A 93 -1.74 -1.13 -17.04
N TYR A 94 -1.61 -0.16 -17.94
CA TYR A 94 -1.45 -0.41 -19.38
C TYR A 94 -0.15 -1.19 -19.67
N GLU A 95 0.98 -0.75 -19.11
CA GLU A 95 2.26 -1.46 -19.28
C GLU A 95 2.23 -2.87 -18.67
N THR A 96 1.54 -3.06 -17.54
CA THR A 96 1.34 -4.39 -16.94
C THR A 96 0.57 -5.32 -17.88
N GLY A 97 -0.46 -4.80 -18.56
CA GLY A 97 -1.22 -5.53 -19.57
C GLY A 97 -0.38 -5.94 -20.78
N ARG A 98 0.55 -5.09 -21.21
CA ARG A 98 1.51 -5.46 -22.27
C ARG A 98 2.49 -6.52 -21.78
N ARG A 99 3.04 -6.33 -20.57
CA ARG A 99 4.04 -7.24 -20.00
C ARG A 99 3.50 -8.65 -19.81
N ILE A 100 2.26 -8.82 -19.37
CA ILE A 100 1.71 -10.16 -19.12
C ILE A 100 1.61 -11.00 -20.42
N VAL A 101 1.37 -10.37 -21.57
CA VAL A 101 1.34 -11.07 -22.86
C VAL A 101 2.74 -11.58 -23.22
N GLU A 102 3.77 -10.76 -23.02
CA GLU A 102 5.17 -11.17 -23.22
C GLU A 102 5.57 -12.31 -22.28
N MET A 103 5.18 -12.24 -21.01
CA MET A 103 5.44 -13.29 -20.02
C MET A 103 4.83 -14.64 -20.43
N VAL A 104 3.68 -14.64 -21.10
CA VAL A 104 3.09 -15.88 -21.65
C VAL A 104 3.97 -16.46 -22.75
N ALA A 105 4.45 -15.63 -23.68
CA ALA A 105 5.36 -16.07 -24.74
C ALA A 105 6.71 -16.58 -24.20
N GLU A 106 7.24 -15.95 -23.15
CA GLU A 106 8.46 -16.36 -22.45
C GLU A 106 8.28 -17.59 -21.54
N ASN A 107 7.03 -18.04 -21.34
CA ASN A 107 6.66 -19.02 -20.33
C ASN A 107 7.23 -18.63 -18.93
N LEU A 108 7.15 -17.34 -18.59
CA LEU A 108 7.65 -16.81 -17.31
C LEU A 108 6.59 -17.01 -16.22
N THR A 109 6.74 -18.10 -15.48
CA THR A 109 5.82 -18.53 -14.42
C THR A 109 6.26 -18.03 -13.03
N PRO A 110 5.33 -17.87 -12.06
CA PRO A 110 5.66 -17.36 -10.73
C PRO A 110 6.73 -18.16 -9.99
N ASP A 111 6.80 -19.48 -10.14
CA ASP A 111 7.83 -20.34 -9.54
C ASP A 111 9.26 -19.99 -10.02
N LYS A 112 9.40 -19.43 -11.22
CA LYS A 112 10.69 -18.93 -11.74
C LYS A 112 11.11 -17.59 -11.12
N ILE A 113 10.15 -16.83 -10.58
CA ILE A 113 10.37 -15.51 -9.97
C ILE A 113 10.52 -15.65 -8.45
N LEU A 114 9.61 -16.38 -7.82
CA LEU A 114 9.48 -16.58 -6.36
C LEU A 114 10.52 -17.57 -5.82
N THR A 115 11.78 -17.24 -6.02
CA THR A 115 12.92 -18.00 -5.50
C THR A 115 13.20 -17.64 -4.04
N ARG A 116 13.98 -18.48 -3.34
CA ARG A 116 14.45 -18.17 -1.98
C ARG A 116 15.09 -16.78 -1.85
N LYS A 117 15.87 -16.36 -2.86
CA LYS A 117 16.50 -15.04 -2.89
C LYS A 117 15.46 -13.91 -3.00
N ALA A 118 14.37 -14.11 -3.74
CA ALA A 118 13.29 -13.13 -3.83
C ALA A 118 12.61 -12.93 -2.47
N PHE A 119 12.37 -14.01 -1.72
CA PHE A 119 11.83 -13.93 -0.36
C PHE A 119 12.82 -13.29 0.62
N GLU A 120 14.12 -13.59 0.54
CA GLU A 120 15.14 -12.90 1.35
C GLU A 120 15.17 -11.39 1.06
N ASN A 121 15.04 -10.98 -0.20
CA ASN A 121 14.89 -9.58 -0.58
C ASN A 121 13.61 -8.96 0.01
N ALA A 122 12.47 -9.66 -0.05
CA ALA A 122 11.22 -9.19 0.51
C ALA A 122 11.33 -8.99 2.04
N ILE A 123 11.98 -9.89 2.76
CA ILE A 123 12.22 -9.75 4.21
C ILE A 123 13.11 -8.55 4.51
N ALA A 124 14.20 -8.36 3.76
CA ALA A 124 15.08 -7.21 3.90
C ALA A 124 14.34 -5.89 3.63
N VAL A 125 13.53 -5.84 2.57
CA VAL A 125 12.69 -4.69 2.23
C VAL A 125 11.66 -4.42 3.32
N ASN A 126 10.96 -5.45 3.83
CA ASN A 126 9.98 -5.28 4.90
C ASN A 126 10.61 -4.63 6.14
N SER A 127 11.83 -5.04 6.46
CA SER A 127 12.60 -4.49 7.58
C SER A 127 13.01 -3.04 7.31
N ALA A 128 13.45 -2.73 6.09
CA ALA A 128 13.87 -1.39 5.69
C ALA A 128 12.73 -0.37 5.64
N ILE A 129 11.53 -0.78 5.24
CA ILE A 129 10.37 0.13 5.12
C ILE A 129 9.57 0.26 6.42
N GLY A 130 9.92 -0.48 7.48
CA GLY A 130 9.11 -0.55 8.70
C GLY A 130 7.74 -1.18 8.43
N GLY A 131 7.72 -2.24 7.62
CA GLY A 131 6.50 -2.87 7.14
C GLY A 131 5.71 -3.58 8.24
N SER A 132 4.45 -3.86 7.93
CA SER A 132 3.48 -4.44 8.85
C SER A 132 3.94 -5.78 9.45
N THR A 133 3.61 -6.00 10.71
CA THR A 133 3.79 -7.29 11.40
C THR A 133 2.93 -8.41 10.81
N ASN A 134 1.98 -8.09 9.92
CA ASN A 134 1.23 -9.10 9.17
C ASN A 134 2.03 -9.69 8.00
N CYS A 135 3.10 -9.01 7.53
CA CYS A 135 3.86 -9.46 6.36
C CYS A 135 4.49 -10.84 6.52
N PRO A 136 5.10 -11.21 7.67
CA PRO A 136 5.65 -12.56 7.87
C PRO A 136 4.65 -13.72 7.73
N ILE A 137 3.36 -13.50 7.97
CA ILE A 137 2.32 -14.54 7.82
C ILE A 137 1.88 -14.66 6.36
N HIS A 138 2.00 -13.57 5.59
CA HIS A 138 1.62 -13.54 4.18
C HIS A 138 2.74 -13.99 3.23
N LEU A 139 4.01 -13.82 3.64
CA LEU A 139 5.17 -14.39 2.95
C LEU A 139 5.27 -15.90 3.20
#